data_AF-A0A425W067-F1
#
_entry.id   AF-A0A425W067-F1
#
_cell.length_a   1.000
_cell.length_b   1.000
_cell.length_c   1.000
_cell.angle_alpha   90.00
_cell.angle_beta   90.00
_cell.angle_gamma   90.00
#
_symmetry.space_group_name_H-M   'P 1'
#
loop_
_entity.id
_entity.type
_entity.pdbx_description
1 polymer ?
#
loop_
_entity_poly.entity_id
_entity_poly.type
_entity_poly.pdbx_seq_one_letter_code
_entity_poly.pdbx_strand_id
1 'polypeptide(L)'
;MSGSKYICPCKHVTEEDIREAIANGATSLKQVRKATGAGTKCGKCKPAVKKLVKRLLAEQETTAEPTVAAEQAAAGKPAATAADATSFSPKAAPVARGEEREVLRGRVYRHFKGDYYLVEDVARYSETGEELVIYRKLYGDGSLWARPRELFLSPVDRKKYPDATQHWRFELQEIESVAGH
;
A
#
# COMPACT_ATOMS: atom_id res chain seq x y z
N MET A 1 9.03 -10.24 7.56
CA MET A 1 10.00 -9.13 7.62
C MET A 1 11.00 -9.29 6.48
N SER A 2 10.93 -8.46 5.43
CA SER A 2 12.03 -8.38 4.45
C SER A 2 13.12 -7.51 5.06
N GLY A 3 14.29 -8.08 5.32
CA GLY A 3 15.42 -7.30 5.86
C GLY A 3 15.88 -6.23 4.87
N SER A 4 16.02 -4.99 5.33
CA SER A 4 16.46 -3.84 4.53
C SER A 4 17.85 -4.11 3.95
N LYS A 5 17.93 -4.23 2.62
CA LYS A 5 19.11 -4.76 1.95
C LYS A 5 20.10 -3.64 1.66
N TYR A 6 21.10 -3.48 2.53
CA TYR A 6 22.18 -2.51 2.35
C TYR A 6 22.94 -2.70 1.02
N ILE A 7 22.81 -1.71 0.13
CA ILE A 7 23.52 -1.61 -1.15
C ILE A 7 24.89 -0.93 -0.98
N CYS A 8 25.04 -0.01 -0.01
CA CYS A 8 26.32 0.57 0.39
C CYS A 8 26.53 0.53 1.91
N PRO A 9 27.04 -0.59 2.47
CA PRO A 9 27.30 -0.72 3.91
C PRO A 9 28.16 0.41 4.48
N CYS A 10 29.16 0.90 3.73
CA CYS A 10 30.06 1.98 4.18
C CYS A 10 29.41 3.37 4.35
N LYS A 11 28.14 3.53 3.97
CA LYS A 11 27.30 4.72 4.18
C LYS A 11 25.88 4.33 4.66
N HIS A 12 25.69 3.06 5.05
CA HIS A 12 24.40 2.44 5.39
C HIS A 12 23.27 2.64 4.36
N VAL A 13 23.60 2.83 3.08
CA VAL A 13 22.61 3.05 2.02
C VAL A 13 21.91 1.73 1.66
N THR A 14 20.59 1.72 1.62
CA THR A 14 19.70 0.58 1.30
C THR A 14 19.25 0.56 -0.16
N GLU A 15 18.29 -0.30 -0.52
CA GLU A 15 17.61 -0.25 -1.82
C GLU A 15 16.49 0.81 -1.81
N GLU A 16 15.95 1.12 -0.63
CA GLU A 16 14.90 2.10 -0.38
C GLU A 16 15.43 3.54 -0.58
N ASP A 17 16.56 3.91 0.02
CA ASP A 17 17.16 5.26 -0.13
C ASP A 17 17.47 5.60 -1.60
N ILE A 18 17.76 4.57 -2.41
CA ILE A 18 18.05 4.71 -3.84
C ILE A 18 16.75 4.92 -4.64
N ARG A 19 15.62 4.34 -4.21
CA ARG A 19 14.29 4.68 -4.74
C ARG A 19 13.89 6.09 -4.36
N GLU A 20 14.04 6.46 -3.09
CA GLU A 20 13.70 7.79 -2.59
C GLU A 20 14.51 8.89 -3.31
N ALA A 21 15.80 8.66 -3.56
CA ALA A 21 16.61 9.59 -4.35
C ALA A 21 16.06 9.77 -5.79
N ILE A 22 15.58 8.69 -6.44
CA ILE A 22 15.00 8.75 -7.79
C ILE A 22 13.64 9.45 -7.77
N ALA A 23 12.78 9.17 -6.79
CA ALA A 23 11.49 9.83 -6.60
C ALA A 23 11.66 11.34 -6.36
N ASN A 24 12.72 11.75 -5.63
CA ASN A 24 13.15 13.15 -5.50
C ASN A 24 13.90 13.70 -6.74
N GLY A 25 13.63 13.16 -7.94
CA GLY A 25 14.08 13.70 -9.24
C GLY A 25 15.49 13.28 -9.69
N ALA A 26 16.14 12.29 -9.08
CA ALA A 26 17.47 11.84 -9.50
C ALA A 26 17.45 10.91 -10.75
N THR A 27 17.19 11.49 -11.93
CA THR A 27 17.18 10.79 -13.22
C THR A 27 18.54 10.23 -13.68
N SER A 28 19.64 10.57 -12.99
CA SER A 28 20.99 10.12 -13.31
C SER A 28 21.72 9.46 -12.13
N LEU A 29 22.53 8.45 -12.44
CA LEU A 29 23.49 7.83 -11.52
C LEU A 29 24.43 8.85 -10.82
N LYS A 30 24.68 10.02 -11.44
CA LYS A 30 25.46 11.11 -10.84
C LYS A 30 24.67 11.83 -9.74
N GLN A 31 23.36 12.06 -9.94
CA GLN A 31 22.47 12.66 -8.93
C GLN A 31 22.21 11.68 -7.78
N VAL A 32 21.86 10.42 -8.07
CA VAL A 32 21.61 9.40 -7.03
C VAL A 32 22.80 9.27 -6.08
N ARG A 33 24.03 9.31 -6.60
CA ARG A 33 25.26 9.24 -5.79
C ARG A 33 25.62 10.55 -5.08
N LYS A 34 25.06 11.70 -5.49
CA LYS A 34 25.13 12.97 -4.75
C LYS A 34 24.15 12.97 -3.58
N ALA A 35 22.92 12.48 -3.80
CA ALA A 35 21.87 12.39 -2.78
C ALA A 35 22.20 11.33 -1.70
N THR A 36 22.38 10.07 -2.09
CA THR A 36 22.61 8.95 -1.16
C THR A 36 24.06 8.86 -0.64
N GLY A 37 25.01 9.60 -1.24
CA GLY A 37 26.44 9.41 -1.01
C GLY A 37 26.98 8.03 -1.41
N ALA A 38 26.22 7.19 -2.12
CA ALA A 38 26.60 5.80 -2.39
C ALA A 38 27.90 5.68 -3.21
N GLY A 39 28.85 4.92 -2.67
CA GLY A 39 30.14 4.68 -3.33
C GLY A 39 31.06 5.90 -3.35
N THR A 40 30.94 6.80 -2.37
CA THR A 40 31.90 7.89 -2.08
C THR A 40 33.11 7.43 -1.26
N LYS A 41 32.92 6.49 -0.31
CA LYS A 41 33.98 5.96 0.56
C LYS A 41 34.81 4.86 -0.13
N CYS A 42 34.40 3.60 -0.05
CA CYS A 42 35.18 2.45 -0.58
C CYS A 42 34.95 2.14 -2.07
N GLY A 43 33.95 2.76 -2.71
CA GLY A 43 33.59 2.52 -4.12
C GLY A 43 33.03 1.14 -4.49
N LYS A 44 33.13 0.10 -3.64
CA LYS A 44 32.76 -1.30 -3.97
C LYS A 44 31.31 -1.48 -4.45
N CYS A 45 30.37 -0.64 -4.03
CA CYS A 45 28.96 -0.69 -4.45
C CYS A 45 28.67 -0.07 -5.83
N LYS A 46 29.64 0.62 -6.47
CA LYS A 46 29.45 1.31 -7.78
C LYS A 46 28.73 0.46 -8.85
N PRO A 47 29.09 -0.83 -9.11
CA PRO A 47 28.39 -1.64 -10.10
C PRO A 47 26.96 -2.03 -9.68
N ALA A 48 26.75 -2.34 -8.39
CA ALA A 48 25.42 -2.69 -7.86
C ALA A 48 24.45 -1.50 -7.98
N VAL A 49 24.88 -0.31 -7.54
CA VAL A 49 24.10 0.93 -7.69
C VAL A 49 23.82 1.23 -9.16
N LYS A 50 24.80 1.05 -10.07
CA LYS A 50 24.58 1.27 -11.53
C LYS A 50 23.55 0.31 -12.13
N LYS A 51 23.51 -0.96 -11.72
CA LYS A 51 22.50 -1.93 -12.18
C LYS A 51 21.12 -1.62 -11.59
N LEU A 52 21.06 -1.28 -10.30
CA LEU A 52 19.83 -0.95 -9.59
C LEU A 52 19.17 0.32 -10.15
N VAL A 53 19.91 1.43 -10.25
CA VAL A 53 19.37 2.72 -10.76
C VAL A 53 18.86 2.57 -12.19
N LYS A 54 19.55 1.80 -13.05
CA LYS A 54 19.04 1.51 -14.41
C LYS A 54 17.70 0.76 -14.41
N ARG A 55 17.52 -0.20 -13.50
CA ARG A 55 16.24 -0.94 -13.36
C ARG A 55 15.15 0.00 -12.86
N LEU A 56 15.41 0.74 -11.77
CA LEU A 56 14.45 1.64 -11.15
C LEU A 56 13.98 2.76 -12.08
N LEU A 57 14.86 3.30 -12.94
CA LEU A 57 14.45 4.32 -13.93
C LEU A 57 13.56 3.73 -15.04
N ALA A 58 13.90 2.55 -15.57
CA ALA A 58 13.05 1.86 -16.54
C ALA A 58 11.70 1.41 -15.94
N GLU A 59 11.64 1.17 -14.62
CA GLU A 59 10.41 0.92 -13.86
C GLU A 59 9.57 2.20 -13.62
N GLN A 60 10.09 3.40 -13.90
CA GLN A 60 9.35 4.68 -13.86
C GLN A 60 8.81 5.06 -15.26
N GLU A 61 9.58 4.84 -16.32
CA GLU A 61 9.20 5.18 -17.71
C GLU A 61 7.91 4.48 -18.18
N THR A 62 7.52 3.37 -17.55
CA THR A 62 6.24 2.67 -17.79
C THR A 62 5.04 3.22 -16.99
N THR A 63 5.17 4.37 -16.30
CA THR A 63 4.16 4.88 -15.35
C THR A 63 3.71 6.34 -15.55
N ALA A 64 4.17 7.03 -16.59
CA ALA A 64 3.59 8.30 -17.08
C ALA A 64 2.69 7.99 -18.30
N GLU A 65 1.61 8.72 -18.65
CA GLU A 65 1.25 10.15 -18.51
C GLU A 65 -0.30 10.34 -18.37
N PRO A 66 -0.90 11.55 -18.23
CA PRO A 66 -0.44 12.82 -17.62
C PRO A 66 -1.48 13.65 -16.78
N THR A 67 -1.00 14.45 -15.80
CA THR A 67 -1.48 15.80 -15.33
C THR A 67 -2.95 16.05 -14.87
N VAL A 68 -3.30 17.04 -14.00
CA VAL A 68 -2.84 18.43 -13.71
C VAL A 68 -2.77 18.72 -12.18
N ALA A 69 -1.76 19.40 -11.61
CA ALA A 69 -1.59 20.86 -11.32
C ALA A 69 -2.70 21.51 -10.45
N ALA A 70 -2.47 22.30 -9.37
CA ALA A 70 -1.28 23.00 -8.79
C ALA A 70 -1.52 23.21 -7.23
N GLU A 71 -0.68 23.65 -6.25
CA GLU A 71 0.56 24.48 -6.06
C GLU A 71 0.24 25.79 -5.24
N GLN A 72 0.82 26.20 -4.08
CA GLN A 72 1.68 25.57 -3.04
C GLN A 72 1.81 26.44 -1.73
N ALA A 73 2.22 25.84 -0.59
CA ALA A 73 2.91 26.43 0.61
C ALA A 73 2.13 27.40 1.59
N ALA A 74 2.54 27.66 2.86
CA ALA A 74 3.76 27.30 3.62
C ALA A 74 3.61 27.22 5.18
N ALA A 75 4.47 26.38 5.81
CA ALA A 75 5.10 26.49 7.15
C ALA A 75 4.29 26.58 8.48
N GLY A 76 4.48 25.56 9.35
CA GLY A 76 4.21 25.66 10.81
C GLY A 76 4.27 24.32 11.55
N LYS A 77 5.32 24.06 12.34
CA LYS A 77 5.46 22.86 13.21
C LYS A 77 5.77 23.31 14.64
N PRO A 78 5.09 22.75 15.66
CA PRO A 78 5.70 21.68 16.46
C PRO A 78 4.83 20.41 16.53
N ALA A 79 5.38 19.33 17.11
CA ALA A 79 4.68 18.11 17.57
C ALA A 79 3.56 17.58 16.63
N ALA A 80 3.94 16.78 15.64
CA ALA A 80 3.12 16.40 14.47
C ALA A 80 1.65 16.03 14.79
N THR A 81 0.78 17.01 14.54
CA THR A 81 -0.67 16.94 14.54
C THR A 81 -1.22 16.14 13.34
N ALA A 82 -2.56 16.06 13.25
CA ALA A 82 -3.32 15.44 12.16
C ALA A 82 -3.06 16.04 10.75
N ALA A 83 -3.73 15.45 9.75
CA ALA A 83 -3.48 15.54 8.29
C ALA A 83 -2.31 14.64 7.85
N ASP A 84 -2.32 14.03 6.65
CA ASP A 84 -2.80 14.55 5.38
C ASP A 84 -3.83 13.67 4.63
N ALA A 85 -4.68 14.30 3.81
CA ALA A 85 -5.75 13.67 3.03
C ALA A 85 -5.40 13.60 1.54
N THR A 86 -4.33 12.86 1.19
CA THR A 86 -3.77 12.83 -0.16
C THR A 86 -4.41 11.76 -1.05
N SER A 87 -5.42 12.15 -1.82
CA SER A 87 -5.98 11.45 -3.00
C SER A 87 -6.26 9.94 -2.83
N PHE A 88 -7.31 9.60 -2.09
CA PHE A 88 -7.94 8.29 -2.21
C PHE A 88 -8.76 8.24 -3.50
N SER A 89 -8.12 7.89 -4.62
CA SER A 89 -8.79 7.70 -5.91
C SER A 89 -9.15 6.22 -6.11
N PRO A 90 -10.38 5.77 -5.79
CA PRO A 90 -10.80 4.42 -6.08
C PRO A 90 -10.95 4.25 -7.60
N LYS A 91 -10.11 3.42 -8.21
CA LYS A 91 -10.23 3.09 -9.64
C LYS A 91 -11.32 2.05 -9.88
N ALA A 92 -12.54 2.36 -9.44
CA ALA A 92 -13.75 1.59 -9.71
C ALA A 92 -14.12 1.72 -11.20
N ALA A 93 -13.68 0.76 -12.01
CA ALA A 93 -14.30 0.54 -13.31
C ALA A 93 -15.74 0.05 -13.08
N PRO A 94 -16.75 0.47 -13.85
CA PRO A 94 -18.13 0.06 -13.64
C PRO A 94 -18.30 -1.43 -13.98
N VAL A 95 -18.18 -2.30 -12.98
CA VAL A 95 -18.32 -3.75 -13.17
C VAL A 95 -19.81 -4.12 -13.19
N ALA A 96 -20.21 -4.94 -14.16
CA ALA A 96 -21.59 -5.37 -14.32
C ALA A 96 -22.08 -6.24 -13.14
N ARG A 97 -23.40 -6.26 -12.94
CA ARG A 97 -24.14 -7.00 -11.90
C ARG A 97 -23.57 -8.41 -11.67
N GLY A 98 -22.83 -8.58 -10.59
CA GLY A 98 -22.36 -9.87 -10.08
C GLY A 98 -22.74 -10.00 -8.60
N GLU A 99 -23.26 -11.17 -8.22
CA GLU A 99 -23.69 -11.60 -6.87
C GLU A 99 -23.80 -10.50 -5.80
N GLU A 100 -25.03 -10.13 -5.45
CA GLU A 100 -25.38 -9.10 -4.45
C GLU A 100 -25.07 -9.58 -3.02
N ARG A 101 -23.78 -9.70 -2.71
CA ARG A 101 -23.24 -10.03 -1.39
C ARG A 101 -23.21 -8.77 -0.53
N GLU A 102 -24.05 -8.72 0.50
CA GLU A 102 -24.03 -7.64 1.48
C GLU A 102 -22.82 -7.76 2.44
N VAL A 103 -22.33 -6.63 2.93
CA VAL A 103 -21.30 -6.58 3.97
C VAL A 103 -21.96 -6.44 5.34
N LEU A 104 -21.92 -7.51 6.13
CA LEU A 104 -22.55 -7.54 7.45
C LEU A 104 -21.73 -6.75 8.48
N ARG A 105 -22.33 -5.69 9.02
CA ARG A 105 -21.76 -4.90 10.13
C ARG A 105 -21.75 -5.72 11.42
N GLY A 106 -20.75 -5.50 12.27
CA GLY A 106 -20.59 -6.25 13.52
C GLY A 106 -20.34 -7.74 13.30
N ARG A 107 -19.59 -8.10 12.24
CA ARG A 107 -19.19 -9.48 11.92
C ARG A 107 -17.71 -9.60 11.63
N VAL A 108 -17.17 -10.77 11.93
CA VAL A 108 -15.77 -11.11 11.69
C VAL A 108 -15.61 -11.69 10.30
N TYR A 109 -14.62 -11.19 9.57
CA TYR A 109 -14.21 -11.66 8.25
C TYR A 109 -12.76 -12.13 8.31
N ARG A 110 -12.50 -13.29 7.72
CA ARG A 110 -11.15 -13.84 7.53
C ARG A 110 -10.63 -13.43 6.17
N HIS A 111 -9.45 -12.83 6.13
CA HIS A 111 -8.76 -12.56 4.88
C HIS A 111 -8.03 -13.81 4.38
N PHE A 112 -7.91 -13.99 3.07
CA PHE A 112 -7.33 -15.20 2.44
C PHE A 112 -5.88 -15.56 2.87
N LYS A 113 -5.20 -14.68 3.62
CA LYS A 113 -3.88 -14.94 4.22
C LYS A 113 -3.93 -15.60 5.61
N GLY A 114 -5.10 -15.68 6.24
CA GLY A 114 -5.32 -16.23 7.58
C GLY A 114 -5.73 -15.20 8.65
N ASP A 115 -5.41 -13.92 8.47
CA ASP A 115 -5.72 -12.86 9.44
C ASP A 115 -7.23 -12.56 9.56
N TYR A 116 -7.68 -12.23 10.77
CA TYR A 116 -9.09 -11.88 11.07
C TYR A 116 -9.30 -10.37 11.25
N TYR A 117 -10.47 -9.90 10.82
CA TYR A 117 -10.88 -8.50 10.84
C TYR A 117 -12.34 -8.37 11.27
N LEU A 118 -12.70 -7.36 12.04
CA LEU A 118 -14.08 -7.00 12.37
C LEU A 118 -14.55 -5.90 11.42
N VAL A 119 -15.67 -6.09 10.72
CA VAL A 119 -16.34 -4.96 10.05
C VAL A 119 -17.17 -4.19 11.07
N GLU A 120 -16.88 -2.90 11.23
CA GLU A 120 -17.63 -2.00 12.10
C GLU A 120 -18.78 -1.33 11.32
N ASP A 121 -18.48 -0.80 10.13
CA ASP A 121 -19.45 -0.02 9.35
C ASP A 121 -19.25 -0.08 7.83
N VAL A 122 -20.20 0.46 7.09
CA VAL A 122 -20.10 0.77 5.66
C VAL A 122 -20.37 2.26 5.48
N ALA A 123 -19.31 3.03 5.26
CA ALA A 123 -19.39 4.46 4.97
C ALA A 123 -19.64 4.71 3.47
N ARG A 124 -20.02 5.94 3.10
CA ARG A 124 -20.02 6.39 1.70
C ARG A 124 -18.96 7.46 1.49
N TYR A 125 -18.18 7.32 0.42
CA TYR A 125 -17.14 8.27 0.04
C TYR A 125 -17.79 9.53 -0.51
N SER A 126 -17.49 10.69 0.08
CA SER A 126 -18.20 11.94 -0.17
C SER A 126 -18.02 12.52 -1.58
N GLU A 127 -16.97 12.12 -2.30
CA GLU A 127 -16.65 12.66 -3.63
C GLU A 127 -17.29 11.86 -4.77
N THR A 128 -17.41 10.53 -4.65
CA THR A 128 -17.95 9.65 -5.72
C THR A 128 -19.25 8.92 -5.33
N GLY A 129 -19.63 8.91 -4.06
CA GLY A 129 -20.78 8.16 -3.53
C GLY A 129 -20.52 6.66 -3.33
N GLU A 130 -19.34 6.14 -3.70
CA GLU A 130 -18.97 4.74 -3.51
C GLU A 130 -18.96 4.31 -2.04
N GLU A 131 -19.30 3.05 -1.77
CA GLU A 131 -19.37 2.54 -0.40
C GLU A 131 -18.04 1.93 0.03
N LEU A 132 -17.56 2.35 1.20
CA LEU A 132 -16.31 1.95 1.82
C LEU A 132 -16.61 1.09 3.05
N VAL A 133 -16.13 -0.15 3.06
CA VAL A 133 -16.13 -1.01 4.23
C VAL A 133 -15.11 -0.47 5.23
N ILE A 134 -15.58 -0.18 6.45
CA ILE A 134 -14.78 0.27 7.58
C ILE A 134 -14.55 -0.93 8.50
N TYR A 135 -13.31 -1.37 8.61
CA TYR A 135 -12.95 -2.62 9.30
C TYR A 135 -11.68 -2.50 10.14
N ARG A 136 -11.67 -3.19 11.28
CA ARG A 136 -10.56 -3.24 12.23
C ARG A 136 -9.81 -4.56 12.15
N LYS A 137 -8.49 -4.51 12.30
CA LYS A 137 -7.67 -5.73 12.54
C LYS A 137 -8.03 -6.35 13.91
N LEU A 138 -8.21 -7.66 13.97
CA LEU A 138 -8.32 -8.40 15.24
C LEU A 138 -6.95 -8.97 15.69
N TYR A 139 -5.87 -8.29 15.32
CA TYR A 139 -4.49 -8.68 15.60
C TYR A 139 -3.58 -7.45 15.65
N GLY A 140 -2.45 -7.56 16.36
CA GLY A 140 -1.43 -6.52 16.41
C GLY A 140 -1.92 -5.22 17.07
N ASP A 141 -1.98 -4.15 16.29
CA ASP A 141 -2.28 -2.79 16.75
C ASP A 141 -3.78 -2.46 16.87
N GLY A 142 -4.68 -3.34 16.42
CA GLY A 142 -6.11 -3.06 16.39
C GLY A 142 -6.50 -1.86 15.51
N SER A 143 -5.68 -1.51 14.51
CA SER A 143 -5.92 -0.34 13.65
C SER A 143 -7.16 -0.52 12.75
N LEU A 144 -7.81 0.61 12.47
CA LEU A 144 -9.02 0.74 11.66
C LEU A 144 -8.67 1.16 10.22
N TRP A 145 -9.33 0.57 9.23
CA TRP A 145 -9.02 0.72 7.80
C TRP A 145 -10.31 0.89 6.97
N ALA A 146 -10.21 1.61 5.86
CA ALA A 146 -11.28 1.77 4.87
C ALA A 146 -10.89 1.11 3.54
N ARG A 147 -11.86 0.50 2.84
CA ARG A 147 -11.65 -0.16 1.54
C ARG A 147 -12.95 -0.19 0.71
N PRO A 148 -12.94 0.01 -0.62
CA PRO A 148 -14.17 -0.03 -1.42
C PRO A 148 -14.85 -1.40 -1.35
N ARG A 149 -16.19 -1.42 -1.28
CA ARG A 149 -17.00 -2.63 -1.09
C ARG A 149 -16.65 -3.74 -2.10
N GLU A 150 -16.45 -3.38 -3.36
CA GLU A 150 -16.13 -4.29 -4.45
C GLU A 150 -14.73 -4.90 -4.29
N LEU A 151 -13.76 -4.11 -3.82
CA LEU A 151 -12.40 -4.58 -3.53
C LEU A 151 -12.32 -5.38 -2.23
N PHE A 152 -13.33 -5.30 -1.34
CA PHE A 152 -13.48 -6.14 -0.16
C PHE A 152 -14.12 -7.49 -0.54
N LEU A 153 -15.24 -7.46 -1.26
CA LEU A 153 -16.03 -8.65 -1.65
C LEU A 153 -15.48 -9.42 -2.86
N SER A 154 -14.53 -8.87 -3.61
CA SER A 154 -13.95 -9.53 -4.80
C SER A 154 -13.33 -10.92 -4.50
N PRO A 155 -13.28 -11.81 -5.50
CA PRO A 155 -12.61 -13.10 -5.38
C PRO A 155 -11.08 -12.93 -5.26
N VAL A 156 -10.40 -13.97 -4.75
CA VAL A 156 -8.94 -14.02 -4.74
C VAL A 156 -8.41 -14.23 -6.17
N ASP A 157 -7.45 -13.41 -6.56
CA ASP A 157 -6.70 -13.60 -7.80
C ASP A 157 -5.82 -14.87 -7.70
N ARG A 158 -6.37 -16.00 -8.18
CA ARG A 158 -5.69 -17.29 -8.24
C ARG A 158 -4.48 -17.33 -9.20
N LYS A 159 -4.31 -16.35 -10.10
CA LYS A 159 -3.07 -16.25 -10.92
C LYS A 159 -1.92 -15.68 -10.08
N LYS A 160 -2.23 -14.80 -9.13
CA LYS A 160 -1.26 -14.18 -8.20
C LYS A 160 -1.07 -14.96 -6.90
N TYR A 161 -2.09 -15.73 -6.49
CA TYR A 161 -2.11 -16.54 -5.28
C TYR A 161 -2.68 -17.95 -5.61
N PRO A 162 -1.91 -18.82 -6.28
CA PRO A 162 -2.39 -20.15 -6.67
C PRO A 162 -2.69 -21.04 -5.47
N ASP A 163 -1.93 -20.88 -4.38
CA ASP A 163 -2.09 -21.63 -3.12
C ASP A 163 -3.24 -21.12 -2.22
N ALA A 164 -4.06 -20.18 -2.71
CA ALA A 164 -5.18 -19.63 -1.95
C ALA A 164 -6.35 -20.64 -1.87
N THR A 165 -6.48 -21.29 -0.71
CA THR A 165 -7.61 -22.17 -0.38
C THR A 165 -8.95 -21.42 -0.34
N GLN A 166 -8.94 -20.15 0.06
CA GLN A 166 -10.12 -19.28 0.17
C GLN A 166 -10.53 -18.72 -1.20
N HIS A 167 -11.82 -18.76 -1.55
CA HIS A 167 -12.31 -18.23 -2.83
C HIS A 167 -12.43 -16.70 -2.82
N TRP A 168 -12.88 -16.12 -1.70
CA TRP A 168 -13.13 -14.70 -1.53
C TRP A 168 -11.99 -14.00 -0.80
N ARG A 169 -11.69 -12.74 -1.13
CA ARG A 169 -10.59 -11.99 -0.47
C ARG A 169 -10.79 -11.85 1.03
N PHE A 170 -12.04 -11.59 1.42
CA PHE A 170 -12.54 -11.63 2.78
C PHE A 170 -13.75 -12.55 2.80
N GLU A 171 -13.78 -13.49 3.74
CA GLU A 171 -14.84 -14.48 3.89
C GLU A 171 -15.46 -14.34 5.28
N LEU A 172 -16.79 -14.30 5.35
CA LEU A 172 -17.51 -14.20 6.61
C LEU A 172 -17.16 -15.39 7.50
N GLN A 173 -16.94 -15.16 8.79
CA GLN A 173 -16.76 -16.22 9.77
C GLN A 173 -17.89 -16.14 10.79
N GLU A 174 -18.65 -17.23 10.89
CA GLU A 174 -19.60 -17.43 11.97
C GLU A 174 -18.79 -17.93 13.18
N ILE A 175 -18.90 -17.19 14.29
CA ILE A 175 -18.19 -17.47 15.55
C ILE A 175 -19.27 -17.62 16.61
N GLU A 176 -19.51 -18.86 17.03
CA GLU A 176 -20.50 -19.18 18.05
C GLU A 176 -20.03 -18.72 19.45
N SER A 177 -20.97 -18.37 20.32
CA SER A 177 -20.65 -18.02 21.70
C SER A 177 -20.33 -19.28 22.50
N VAL A 178 -19.06 -19.46 22.87
CA VAL A 178 -18.66 -20.47 23.88
C VAL A 178 -19.06 -20.07 25.30
N ALA A 179 -19.48 -18.82 25.52
CA ALA A 179 -20.20 -18.43 26.73
C ALA A 179 -21.66 -18.88 26.57
N GLY A 180 -22.00 -20.01 27.19
CA GLY A 180 -23.37 -20.48 27.32
C GLY A 180 -24.20 -19.55 28.22
N HIS A 181 -25.46 -19.36 27.84
CA HIS A 181 -26.49 -18.64 28.58
C HIS A 181 -27.70 -19.57 28.76
#